data_AF-A0A9N9B9Y3-F1
#
_entry.id   AF-A0A9N9B9Y3-F1
#
_cell.length_a   1.000
_cell.length_b   1.000
_cell.length_c   1.000
_cell.angle_alpha   90.00
_cell.angle_beta   90.00
_cell.angle_gamma   90.00
#
_symmetry.space_group_name_H-M   'P 1'
#
loop_
_entity.id
_entity.type
_entity.pdbx_description
1 polymer ?
#
loop_
_entity_poly.entity_id
_entity_poly.type
_entity_poly.pdbx_seq_one_letter_code
_entity_poly.pdbx_strand_id
1 'polypeptide(L)'
;MPSNPNEEIWPEVTKLIERESVKAYTYSSFEILGSVGEGGFGTVVRAYLKDTGTEEIVALKSLTNNNEDEFIKEIKFINEVGKHENIVQFLGITKSTLILYK
;
A
#
# COMPACT_ATOMS: atom_id res chain seq x y z
N MET A 1 -20.52 4.59 14.54
CA MET A 1 -19.19 4.62 15.19
C MET A 1 -18.17 4.31 14.11
N PRO A 2 -17.05 5.04 13.95
CA PRO A 2 -16.02 4.53 13.07
C PRO A 2 -15.33 3.38 13.80
N SER A 3 -15.34 2.20 13.18
CA SER A 3 -14.55 1.05 13.57
C SER A 3 -13.05 1.41 13.57
N ASN A 4 -12.29 0.71 14.39
CA ASN A 4 -10.84 0.90 14.47
C ASN A 4 -10.24 0.70 13.07
N PRO A 5 -9.43 1.63 12.52
CA PRO A 5 -8.80 1.43 11.21
C PRO A 5 -7.92 0.16 11.13
N ASN A 6 -7.52 -0.39 12.29
CA ASN A 6 -6.79 -1.67 12.38
C ASN A 6 -7.68 -2.92 12.45
N GLU A 7 -9.00 -2.80 12.64
CA GLU A 7 -9.92 -3.96 12.70
C GLU A 7 -10.16 -4.59 11.32
N GLU A 8 -9.76 -3.92 10.25
CA GLU A 8 -10.15 -4.28 8.89
C GLU A 8 -8.96 -4.77 8.03
N ILE A 9 -7.73 -4.74 8.55
CA ILE A 9 -6.52 -5.30 7.90
C ILE A 9 -6.35 -6.74 8.39
N TRP A 10 -5.89 -7.65 7.52
CA TRP A 10 -5.71 -9.05 7.90
C TRP A 10 -4.76 -9.19 9.11
N PRO A 11 -5.05 -10.09 10.08
CA PRO A 11 -4.27 -10.19 11.31
C PRO A 11 -2.78 -10.44 11.11
N GLU A 12 -2.39 -11.26 10.11
CA GLU A 12 -0.99 -11.53 9.83
C GLU A 12 -0.29 -10.34 9.17
N VAL A 13 -1.02 -9.55 8.37
CA VAL A 13 -0.50 -8.27 7.86
C VAL A 13 -0.28 -7.28 9.00
N THR A 14 -1.20 -7.18 9.96
CA THR A 14 -1.00 -6.30 11.13
C THR A 14 0.25 -6.68 11.93
N LYS A 15 0.45 -7.98 12.20
CA LYS A 15 1.68 -8.47 12.85
C LYS A 15 2.94 -8.18 12.03
N LEU A 16 2.86 -8.30 10.71
CA LEU A 16 3.97 -8.00 9.81
C LEU A 16 4.33 -6.52 9.87
N ILE A 17 3.34 -5.61 9.85
CA ILE A 17 3.55 -4.17 9.95
C ILE A 17 4.32 -3.83 11.22
N GLU A 18 3.89 -4.39 12.36
CA GLU A 18 4.53 -4.16 13.66
C GLU A 18 5.96 -4.72 13.68
N ARG A 19 6.16 -5.95 13.21
CA ARG A 19 7.48 -6.63 13.23
C ARG A 19 8.50 -5.96 12.31
N GLU A 20 8.08 -5.63 11.10
CA GLU A 20 8.93 -5.10 10.04
C GLU A 20 9.01 -3.57 10.05
N SER A 21 8.35 -2.91 11.01
CA SER A 21 8.26 -1.44 11.13
C SER A 21 7.76 -0.78 9.83
N VAL A 22 6.78 -1.39 9.16
CA VAL A 22 6.21 -0.87 7.91
C VAL A 22 5.32 0.33 8.21
N LYS A 23 5.45 1.39 7.42
CA LYS A 23 4.55 2.54 7.54
C LYS A 23 3.18 2.22 6.95
N ALA A 24 2.12 2.51 7.70
CA ALA A 24 0.74 2.44 7.22
C ALA A 24 0.22 3.85 6.93
N TYR A 25 -0.40 4.03 5.77
CA TYR A 25 -0.99 5.28 5.32
C TYR A 25 -2.50 5.16 5.18
N THR A 26 -3.21 6.24 5.49
CA THR A 26 -4.63 6.36 5.13
C THR A 26 -4.75 6.53 3.62
N TYR A 27 -5.67 5.81 2.97
CA TYR A 27 -5.82 5.87 1.51
C TYR A 27 -6.16 7.28 1.00
N SER A 28 -6.86 8.09 1.81
CA SER A 28 -7.17 9.49 1.50
C SER A 28 -5.95 10.42 1.48
N SER A 29 -4.79 9.97 1.98
CA SER A 29 -3.53 10.70 1.84
C SER A 29 -2.98 10.65 0.42
N PHE A 30 -3.58 9.86 -0.47
CA PHE A 30 -3.20 9.75 -1.87
C PHE A 30 -4.21 10.42 -2.79
N GLU A 31 -3.73 11.25 -3.71
CA GLU A 31 -4.53 11.79 -4.81
C GLU A 31 -4.17 11.09 -6.11
N ILE A 32 -5.13 10.32 -6.65
CA ILE A 32 -4.90 9.51 -7.85
C ILE A 32 -4.81 10.40 -9.09
N LEU A 33 -3.71 10.28 -9.82
CA LEU A 33 -3.40 11.07 -11.02
C LEU A 33 -3.61 10.29 -12.33
N GLY A 34 -3.82 8.98 -12.25
CA GLY A 34 -4.11 8.13 -13.41
C GLY A 34 -3.50 6.74 -13.33
N SER A 35 -3.98 5.84 -14.18
CA SER A 35 -3.42 4.49 -14.33
C SER A 35 -2.03 4.54 -14.97
N VAL A 36 -1.15 3.67 -14.50
CA VAL A 36 0.19 3.43 -15.07
C VAL A 36 0.18 2.13 -15.84
N GLY A 37 -0.47 1.09 -15.31
CA GLY A 37 -0.56 -0.20 -15.95
C GLY A 37 -1.41 -1.19 -15.17
N GLU A 38 -1.83 -2.24 -15.86
CA GLU A 38 -2.62 -3.34 -15.31
C GLU A 38 -2.13 -4.67 -15.91
N GLY A 39 -2.06 -5.72 -15.10
CA GLY A 39 -1.68 -7.05 -15.54
C GLY A 39 -2.09 -8.11 -14.53
N GLY A 40 -1.64 -9.36 -14.75
CA GLY A 40 -2.03 -10.50 -13.91
C GLY A 40 -1.65 -10.38 -12.43
N PHE A 41 -0.67 -9.52 -12.10
CA PHE A 41 -0.18 -9.28 -10.74
C PHE A 41 -0.78 -8.05 -10.07
N GLY A 42 -1.70 -7.35 -10.75
CA GLY A 42 -2.39 -6.21 -10.18
C GLY A 42 -2.44 -4.99 -11.08
N THR A 43 -2.94 -3.91 -10.49
CA THR A 43 -3.05 -2.58 -11.10
C THR A 43 -2.08 -1.63 -10.42
N VAL A 44 -1.46 -0.75 -11.21
CA VAL A 44 -0.58 0.31 -10.72
C VAL A 44 -1.16 1.65 -11.14
N VAL A 45 -1.35 2.54 -10.18
CA VAL A 45 -1.77 3.93 -10.42
C VAL A 45 -0.71 4.89 -9.90
N ARG A 46 -0.56 6.04 -10.54
CA ARG A 46 0.31 7.12 -10.05
C ARG A 46 -0.52 8.06 -9.17
N ALA A 47 0.05 8.54 -8.08
CA ALA A 47 -0.65 9.40 -7.13
C ALA A 47 0.29 10.42 -6.47
N TYR A 48 -0.25 11.55 -6.01
CA TYR A 48 0.46 12.41 -5.06
C TYR A 48 0.25 11.89 -3.63
N LEU A 49 1.32 11.80 -2.85
CA LEU A 49 1.27 11.55 -1.40
C LEU A 49 1.28 12.89 -0.65
N LYS A 50 0.24 13.15 0.15
CA LYS A 50 0.02 14.44 0.85
C LYS A 50 0.67 14.52 2.25
N ASP A 51 1.22 13.41 2.74
CA ASP A 51 1.56 13.20 4.16
C ASP A 51 2.80 13.97 4.65
N THR A 52 3.65 14.50 3.77
CA THR A 52 4.99 15.00 4.14
C THR A 52 5.21 16.50 3.92
N GLY A 53 4.19 17.26 3.54
CA GLY A 53 4.34 18.69 3.19
C GLY A 53 5.08 18.94 1.86
N THR A 54 5.45 17.87 1.17
CA THR A 54 5.97 17.85 -0.20
C THR A 54 5.07 16.93 -1.03
N GLU A 55 4.62 17.39 -2.19
CA GLU A 55 3.84 16.59 -3.13
C GLU A 55 4.76 15.58 -3.84
N GLU A 56 5.04 14.46 -3.18
CA GLU A 56 5.81 13.36 -3.78
C GLU A 56 4.89 12.52 -4.69
N ILE A 57 5.35 12.25 -5.91
CA ILE A 57 4.65 11.33 -6.82
C ILE A 57 5.07 9.91 -6.48
N VAL A 58 4.08 9.07 -6.18
CA VAL A 58 4.26 7.65 -5.83
C VAL A 58 3.48 6.75 -6.76
N ALA A 59 3.88 5.47 -6.84
CA ALA A 59 3.12 4.42 -7.48
C ALA A 59 2.37 3.61 -6.41
N LEU A 60 1.06 3.49 -6.56
CA LEU A 60 0.22 2.60 -5.75
C LEU A 60 -0.06 1.33 -6.54
N LYS A 61 0.40 0.19 -6.01
CA LYS A 61 0.13 -1.14 -6.56
C LYS A 61 -0.96 -1.82 -5.75
N SER A 62 -2.02 -2.27 -6.41
CA SER A 62 -3.06 -3.13 -5.84
C SER A 62 -3.01 -4.52 -6.45
N LEU A 63 -3.01 -5.57 -5.64
CA LEU A 63 -3.00 -6.96 -6.12
C LEU A 63 -4.39 -7.39 -6.59
N THR A 64 -4.47 -8.05 -7.74
CA THR A 64 -5.72 -8.40 -8.45
C THR A 64 -6.64 -9.35 -7.68
N ASN A 65 -6.08 -10.21 -6.83
CA ASN A 65 -6.82 -11.32 -6.21
C ASN A 65 -7.10 -11.14 -4.72
N ASN A 66 -6.77 -9.99 -4.12
CA ASN A 66 -6.83 -9.81 -2.66
C ASN A 66 -6.23 -11.03 -1.91
N ASN A 67 -5.09 -11.53 -2.39
CA ASN A 67 -4.44 -12.70 -1.82
C ASN A 67 -3.47 -12.26 -0.70
N GLU A 68 -3.79 -12.64 0.53
CA GLU A 68 -3.00 -12.32 1.74
C GLU A 68 -1.58 -12.86 1.67
N ASP A 69 -1.41 -14.11 1.24
CA ASP A 69 -0.10 -14.74 1.19
C ASP A 69 0.82 -14.06 0.17
N GLU A 70 0.28 -13.68 -0.99
CA GLU A 70 1.01 -12.93 -2.00
C GLU A 70 1.42 -11.54 -1.49
N PHE A 71 0.51 -10.85 -0.80
CA PHE A 71 0.77 -9.55 -0.23
C PHE A 71 1.87 -9.60 0.83
N ILE A 72 1.78 -10.54 1.77
CA ILE A 72 2.79 -10.75 2.82
C ILE A 72 4.14 -11.11 2.20
N LYS A 73 4.15 -11.98 1.18
CA LYS A 73 5.38 -12.40 0.50
C LYS A 73 6.06 -11.22 -0.20
N GLU A 74 5.30 -10.37 -0.88
CA GLU A 74 5.85 -9.21 -1.59
C GLU A 74 6.43 -8.18 -0.61
N ILE A 75 5.76 -7.92 0.52
CA ILE A 75 6.28 -7.02 1.56
C ILE A 75 7.59 -7.55 2.15
N LYS A 76 7.66 -8.84 2.51
CA LYS A 76 8.90 -9.45 3.04
C LYS A 76 10.05 -9.31 2.05
N PHE A 77 9.79 -9.65 0.78
CA PHE A 77 10.82 -9.61 -0.26
C PHE A 77 11.36 -8.19 -0.46
N ILE A 78 10.50 -7.18 -0.58
CA ILE A 78 10.96 -5.81 -0.81
C ILE A 78 11.65 -5.22 0.43
N ASN A 79 11.24 -5.63 1.64
CA ASN A 79 11.87 -5.18 2.89
C ASN A 79 13.27 -5.81 3.07
N GLU A 80 13.43 -7.09 2.73
CA GLU A 80 14.73 -7.78 2.77
C GLU A 80 15.75 -7.19 1.79
N VAL A 81 15.30 -6.73 0.62
CA VAL A 81 16.17 -6.10 -0.39
C VAL A 81 16.70 -4.74 0.10
N GLY A 82 15.93 -4.04 0.94
CA GLY A 82 16.33 -2.77 1.53
C GLY A 82 16.41 -1.61 0.53
N LYS A 83 17.06 -0.51 0.95
CA LYS A 83 17.18 0.71 0.14
C LYS A 83 18.41 0.65 -0.77
N HIS A 84 18.19 0.80 -2.07
CA HIS A 84 19.24 0.90 -3.07
C HIS A 84 18.82 1.81 -4.23
N GLU A 85 19.74 2.55 -4.86
CA GLU A 85 19.41 3.56 -5.88
C GLU A 85 18.74 2.97 -7.14
N ASN A 86 19.10 1.73 -7.49
CA ASN A 86 18.58 1.02 -8.66
C ASN A 86 17.41 0.07 -8.35
N ILE A 87 16.84 0.13 -7.14
CA ILE A 87 15.74 -0.73 -6.71
C ILE A 87 14.59 0.14 -6.23
N VAL A 88 13.36 -0.27 -6.55
CA VAL A 88 12.16 0.44 -6.09
C VAL A 88 12.14 0.49 -4.57
N GLN A 89 12.02 1.69 -4.02
CA GLN A 89 11.89 1.90 -2.59
C GLN A 89 10.43 1.65 -2.17
N PHE A 90 10.25 0.69 -1.28
CA PHE A 90 8.97 0.51 -0.59
C PHE A 90 8.77 1.58 0.48
N LEU A 91 7.66 2.29 0.41
CA LEU A 91 7.33 3.38 1.34
C LEU A 91 6.39 2.93 2.45
N GLY A 92 5.55 1.93 2.18
CA GLY A 92 4.56 1.45 3.13
C GLY A 92 3.32 0.90 2.43
N ILE A 93 2.27 0.70 3.22
CA ILE A 93 1.01 0.15 2.75
C ILE A 93 -0.15 1.11 2.99
N THR A 94 -1.24 0.87 2.28
CA THR A 94 -2.51 1.52 2.53
C THR A 94 -3.66 0.56 2.24
N LYS A 95 -4.80 0.78 2.88
CA LYS A 95 -6.02 0.02 2.62
C LYS A 95 -7.06 0.95 2.02
N SER A 96 -7.48 0.65 0.79
CA SER A 96 -8.60 1.32 0.15
C SER A 96 -9.91 0.75 0.68
N THR A 97 -10.53 1.42 1.64
CA THR A 97 -11.91 1.13 2.06
C THR A 97 -12.86 1.98 1.22
N LEU A 98 -13.14 1.55 -0.02
CA LEU A 98 -14.18 2.15 -0.85
C LEU A 98 -15.55 1.71 -0.33
N ILE A 99 -16.15 2.47 0.59
CA ILE A 99 -17.57 2.31 0.88
C ILE A 99 -18.35 3.19 -0.11
N LEU A 100 -18.87 2.57 -1.17
CA LEU A 100 -19.81 3.21 -2.08
C LEU A 100 -21.19 3.22 -1.42
N TYR A 101 -21.63 4.38 -0.93
CA TYR A 101 -23.04 4.59 -0.61
C TYR A 101 -23.78 5.04 -1.88
N LYS A 102 -24.94 4.43 -2.11
CA LYS A 102 -25.94 4.84 -3.10
C LYS A 102 -26.97 5.75 -2.45
#